data_AF-V4VET9-F1
#
_entry.id   AF-V4VET9-F1
#
_cell.length_a   1.000
_cell.length_b   1.000
_cell.length_c   1.000
_cell.angle_alpha   90.00
_cell.angle_beta   90.00
_cell.angle_gamma   90.00
#
_symmetry.space_group_name_H-M   'P 1'
#
loop_
_entity.id
_entity.type
_entity.pdbx_description
1 polymer ?
#
loop_
_entity_poly.entity_id
_entity_poly.type
_entity_poly.pdbx_seq_one_letter_code
_entity_poly.pdbx_strand_id
1 'polypeptide(L)'
;RSNGEIILIHHLKISHSRALDLLYPLAGRFATTYHHHDNTISFFVDCNTAGVDFVHVAADGVSVADILEPIYVLENIEGTSKTFLEVQVAKLKNRIFLACSTNISLVDGTSIWQFFQSWSEIRRGFSFDSIATSISTPPVLECWFPRNIDCPILIPKEKLSLQQLVACNQPLDPEVDVNCLLSIGVRTRLQPQLPQEYVGNIVQTGRDNESESEYGTGSNASAISNSPRFDVYGNDFGWGKPIAVTGGSASKRNGKATTSARVEKASADIEIRLSVETLQRLQNDAQFMDAASVIT
;
A
#
# COMPACT_ATOMS: atom_id res chain seq x y z
N ARG A 1 -2.63 22.72 23.72
CA ARG A 1 -2.88 21.27 23.48
C ARG A 1 -3.56 20.71 24.71
N SER A 2 -4.69 20.03 24.58
CA SER A 2 -5.42 19.47 25.73
C SER A 2 -4.76 18.17 26.21
N ASN A 3 -4.84 17.84 27.50
CA ASN A 3 -4.27 16.59 28.05
C ASN A 3 -4.77 15.34 27.30
N GLY A 4 -6.03 15.34 26.84
CA GLY A 4 -6.59 14.22 26.08
C GLY A 4 -5.91 13.99 24.73
N GLU A 5 -5.43 15.04 24.06
CA GLU A 5 -4.71 14.93 22.79
C GLU A 5 -3.35 14.24 22.97
N ILE A 6 -2.62 14.62 24.03
CA ILE A 6 -1.31 14.04 24.35
C ILE A 6 -1.46 12.55 24.66
N ILE A 7 -2.49 12.18 25.43
CA ILE A 7 -2.78 10.78 25.77
C ILE A 7 -3.13 9.97 24.52
N LEU A 8 -3.96 10.52 23.62
CA LEU A 8 -4.36 9.86 22.38
C LEU A 8 -3.17 9.50 21.50
N ILE A 9 -2.31 10.47 21.20
CA ILE A 9 -1.14 10.29 20.34
C ILE A 9 -0.11 9.38 21.01
N HIS A 10 0.06 9.50 22.33
CA HIS A 10 0.94 8.62 23.08
C HIS A 10 0.49 7.16 22.98
N HIS A 11 -0.81 6.89 23.17
CA HIS A 11 -1.36 5.53 23.02
C HIS A 11 -1.20 4.99 21.60
N LEU A 12 -1.40 5.84 20.58
CA LEU A 12 -1.17 5.47 19.19
C LEU A 12 0.28 5.05 18.93
N LYS A 13 1.26 5.81 19.44
CA LYS A 13 2.67 5.49 19.27
C LYS A 13 3.05 4.18 19.95
N ILE A 14 2.55 3.93 21.16
CA ILE A 14 2.82 2.67 21.87
C ILE A 14 2.17 1.49 21.16
N SER A 15 0.89 1.59 20.80
CA SER A 15 0.20 0.50 20.10
C SER A 15 0.81 0.26 18.72
N HIS A 16 1.31 1.30 18.06
CA HIS A 16 2.02 1.22 16.79
C HIS A 16 3.34 0.46 16.96
N SER A 17 4.13 0.78 17.99
CA SER A 17 5.36 0.05 18.31
C SER A 17 5.08 -1.45 18.55
N ARG A 18 4.03 -1.77 19.33
CA ARG A 18 3.62 -3.16 19.57
C ARG A 18 3.16 -3.88 18.30
N ALA A 19 2.49 -3.17 17.39
CA ALA A 19 2.11 -3.73 16.09
C ALA A 19 3.35 -4.00 15.21
N LEU A 20 4.36 -3.12 15.27
CA LEU A 20 5.64 -3.34 14.60
C LEU A 20 6.40 -4.53 15.18
N ASP A 21 6.28 -4.85 16.47
CA ASP A 21 6.93 -6.06 17.02
C ASP A 21 6.40 -7.34 16.35
N LEU A 22 5.13 -7.34 15.91
CA LEU A 22 4.52 -8.45 15.17
C LEU A 22 4.89 -8.45 13.69
N LEU A 23 5.13 -7.28 13.10
CA LEU A 23 5.55 -7.10 11.71
C LEU A 23 6.91 -6.39 11.65
N TYR A 24 7.89 -6.94 12.37
CA TYR A 24 9.20 -6.33 12.55
C TYR A 24 9.97 -6.02 11.26
N PRO A 25 9.78 -6.73 10.11
CA PRO A 25 10.42 -6.34 8.87
C PRO A 25 10.07 -4.92 8.41
N LEU A 26 8.90 -4.38 8.76
CA LEU A 26 8.49 -3.00 8.43
C LEU A 26 9.39 -1.94 9.11
N ALA A 27 10.07 -2.30 10.20
CA ALA A 27 11.01 -1.43 10.90
C ALA A 27 12.48 -1.64 10.45
N GLY A 28 12.71 -2.51 9.45
CA GLY A 28 14.04 -2.80 8.89
C GLY A 28 14.43 -1.90 7.71
N ARG A 29 15.48 -2.30 6.97
CA ARG A 29 15.94 -1.66 5.72
C ARG A 29 16.37 -2.70 4.70
N PHE A 30 16.39 -2.34 3.42
CA PHE A 30 17.03 -3.19 2.40
C PHE A 30 18.54 -3.18 2.60
N ALA A 31 19.14 -4.36 2.53
CA ALA A 31 20.57 -4.55 2.63
C ALA A 31 21.07 -5.50 1.53
N THR A 32 22.36 -5.41 1.25
CA THR A 32 23.03 -6.21 0.22
C THR A 32 24.30 -6.84 0.75
N THR A 33 24.51 -8.11 0.43
CA THR A 33 25.76 -8.81 0.67
C THR A 33 26.45 -9.07 -0.66
N TYR A 34 27.75 -8.76 -0.72
CA TYR A 34 28.60 -9.05 -1.87
C TYR A 34 29.36 -10.35 -1.64
N HIS A 35 29.18 -11.31 -2.53
CA HIS A 35 29.86 -12.59 -2.49
C HIS A 35 31.04 -12.55 -3.47
N HIS A 36 32.20 -12.13 -2.96
CA HIS A 36 33.39 -11.88 -3.78
C HIS A 36 33.93 -13.13 -4.50
N HIS A 37 33.74 -14.31 -3.91
CA HIS A 37 34.21 -15.57 -4.50
C HIS A 37 33.47 -15.93 -5.80
N ASP A 38 32.17 -15.61 -5.87
CA ASP A 38 31.30 -15.99 -6.98
C ASP A 38 30.88 -14.79 -7.85
N ASN A 39 31.37 -13.59 -7.54
CA ASN A 39 30.98 -12.31 -8.16
C ASN A 39 29.45 -12.10 -8.19
N THR A 40 28.76 -12.51 -7.13
CA THR A 40 27.31 -12.38 -6.98
C THR A 40 26.92 -11.41 -5.86
N ILE A 41 25.66 -10.97 -5.90
CA ILE A 41 25.03 -10.09 -4.92
C ILE A 41 23.73 -10.74 -4.46
N SER A 42 23.45 -10.69 -3.16
CA SER A 42 22.15 -11.03 -2.60
C SER A 42 21.52 -9.85 -1.91
N PHE A 43 20.20 -9.71 -2.05
CA PHE A 43 19.39 -8.67 -1.41
C PHE A 43 18.56 -9.30 -0.30
N PHE A 44 18.44 -8.61 0.83
CA PHE A 44 17.64 -9.06 1.95
C PHE A 44 17.09 -7.88 2.73
N VAL A 45 16.13 -8.17 3.61
CA VAL A 45 15.60 -7.21 4.57
C VAL A 45 16.40 -7.36 5.86
N ASP A 46 17.22 -6.35 6.16
CA ASP A 46 17.90 -6.24 7.43
C ASP A 46 16.90 -5.74 8.49
N CYS A 47 16.50 -6.63 9.39
CA CYS A 47 15.55 -6.35 10.47
C CYS A 47 16.23 -5.65 11.66
N ASN A 48 17.01 -4.61 11.36
CA ASN A 48 17.86 -3.88 12.30
C ASN A 48 17.13 -2.91 13.23
N THR A 49 15.80 -2.94 13.27
CA THR A 49 14.99 -2.05 14.10
C THR A 49 15.28 -0.55 13.90
N ALA A 50 15.73 -0.16 12.69
CA ALA A 50 15.95 1.25 12.33
C ALA A 50 14.68 2.11 12.48
N GLY A 51 13.52 1.47 12.60
CA GLY A 51 12.27 2.11 12.93
C GLY A 51 11.56 2.67 11.71
N VAL A 52 10.50 3.42 12.00
CA VAL A 52 9.59 3.99 11.00
C VAL A 52 9.35 5.46 11.31
N ASP A 53 8.92 6.21 10.31
CA ASP A 53 8.54 7.59 10.52
C ASP A 53 7.11 7.66 11.07
N PHE A 54 6.95 8.35 12.20
CA PHE A 54 5.65 8.64 12.80
C PHE A 54 5.50 10.14 13.01
N VAL A 55 4.73 10.77 12.15
CA VAL A 55 4.52 12.23 12.15
C VAL A 55 3.15 12.54 12.74
N HIS A 56 3.10 13.47 13.70
CA HIS A 56 1.85 13.98 14.25
C HIS A 56 1.72 15.47 13.96
N VAL A 57 0.58 15.86 13.37
CA VAL A 57 0.21 17.24 13.08
C VAL A 57 -1.14 17.57 13.73
N ALA A 58 -1.25 18.73 14.37
CA ALA A 58 -2.52 19.27 14.82
C ALA A 58 -2.95 20.38 13.86
N ALA A 59 -4.10 20.22 13.22
CA ALA A 59 -4.66 21.12 12.22
C ALA A 59 -6.08 21.53 12.63
N ASP A 60 -6.19 22.34 13.69
CA ASP A 60 -7.46 22.71 14.32
C ASP A 60 -8.40 23.52 13.41
N GLY A 61 -7.86 24.14 12.34
CA GLY A 61 -8.62 24.89 11.34
C GLY A 61 -9.03 24.10 10.10
N VAL A 62 -8.62 22.84 9.97
CA VAL A 62 -8.85 22.03 8.77
C VAL A 62 -10.00 21.06 9.04
N SER A 63 -10.97 21.02 8.14
CA SER A 63 -12.10 20.09 8.16
C SER A 63 -11.83 18.87 7.29
N VAL A 64 -12.69 17.84 7.37
CA VAL A 64 -12.59 16.67 6.49
C VAL A 64 -12.79 17.05 5.02
N ALA A 65 -13.66 18.02 4.75
CA ALA A 65 -13.92 18.48 3.39
C ALA A 65 -12.65 19.05 2.72
N ASP A 66 -11.78 19.67 3.51
CA ASP A 66 -10.52 20.26 3.04
C ASP A 66 -9.42 19.22 2.73
N ILE A 67 -9.65 17.94 3.09
CA ILE A 67 -8.69 16.82 2.94
C ILE A 67 -9.17 15.80 1.91
N LEU A 68 -10.30 16.05 1.25
CA LEU A 68 -10.79 15.20 0.16
C LEU A 68 -9.87 15.25 -1.08
N GLU A 69 -9.03 16.29 -1.18
CA GLU A 69 -7.95 16.32 -2.16
C GLU A 69 -6.75 15.48 -1.71
N PRO A 70 -6.10 14.72 -2.62
CA PRO A 70 -5.03 13.81 -2.25
C PRO A 70 -3.86 14.57 -1.62
N ILE A 71 -3.64 14.32 -0.33
CA ILE A 71 -2.42 14.75 0.35
C ILE A 71 -1.24 14.12 -0.38
N TYR A 72 -0.26 14.96 -0.73
CA TYR A 72 1.01 14.53 -1.30
C TYR A 72 1.73 13.65 -0.30
N VAL A 73 1.59 12.34 -0.45
CA VAL A 73 2.40 11.35 0.25
C VAL A 73 3.54 11.00 -0.68
N LEU A 74 4.77 11.26 -0.24
CA LEU A 74 5.98 11.04 -1.04
C LEU A 74 6.11 9.56 -1.42
N GLU A 75 6.50 9.31 -2.66
CA GLU A 75 6.80 7.97 -3.14
C GLU A 75 8.00 7.38 -2.38
N ASN A 76 7.71 6.31 -1.65
CA ASN A 76 8.69 5.59 -0.84
C ASN A 76 9.32 4.44 -1.64
N ILE A 77 10.08 4.81 -2.67
CA ILE A 77 10.69 3.87 -3.61
C ILE A 77 12.07 3.37 -3.11
N GLU A 78 12.78 4.18 -2.31
CA GLU A 78 14.16 3.91 -1.89
C GLU A 78 14.23 3.31 -0.48
N GLY A 79 14.03 1.99 -0.35
CA GLY A 79 14.01 1.30 0.96
C GLY A 79 15.37 1.03 1.62
N THR A 80 16.47 1.53 1.05
CA THR A 80 17.82 1.46 1.64
C THR A 80 18.08 2.61 2.62
N SER A 81 17.58 3.80 2.30
CA SER A 81 17.75 5.02 3.10
C SER A 81 16.44 5.49 3.72
N LYS A 82 15.31 5.33 3.03
CA LYS A 82 13.98 5.65 3.54
C LYS A 82 13.40 4.51 4.38
N THR A 83 12.54 4.86 5.32
CA THR A 83 11.76 3.91 6.13
C THR A 83 10.88 3.04 5.24
N PHE A 84 10.60 1.78 5.60
CA PHE A 84 9.64 0.99 4.80
C PHE A 84 8.18 1.37 5.02
N LEU A 85 7.91 1.99 6.16
CA LEU A 85 6.60 2.47 6.58
C LEU A 85 6.76 3.91 7.07
N GLU A 86 5.86 4.77 6.66
CA GLU A 86 5.67 6.10 7.23
C GLU A 86 4.20 6.25 7.61
N VAL A 87 3.95 6.72 8.82
CA VAL A 87 2.62 6.96 9.35
C VAL A 87 2.48 8.43 9.71
N GLN A 88 1.43 9.05 9.18
CA GLN A 88 1.07 10.42 9.52
C GLN A 88 -0.30 10.46 10.20
N VAL A 89 -0.35 11.08 11.37
CA VAL A 89 -1.58 11.32 12.12
C VAL A 89 -1.84 12.82 12.15
N ALA A 90 -2.93 13.25 11.53
CA ALA A 90 -3.39 14.63 11.60
C ALA A 90 -4.67 14.72 12.45
N LYS A 91 -4.61 15.47 13.55
CA LYS A 91 -5.79 15.80 14.34
C LYS A 91 -6.47 17.01 13.73
N LEU A 92 -7.70 16.81 13.30
CA LEU A 92 -8.60 17.85 12.78
C LEU A 92 -9.50 18.34 13.91
N LYS A 93 -10.35 19.34 13.64
CA LYS A 93 -11.26 19.93 14.64
C LYS A 93 -12.03 18.87 15.44
N ASN A 94 -12.67 17.90 14.75
CA ASN A 94 -13.52 16.86 15.36
C ASN A 94 -13.25 15.44 14.82
N ARG A 95 -12.11 15.24 14.13
CA ARG A 95 -11.78 14.00 13.41
C ARG A 95 -10.27 13.75 13.44
N ILE A 96 -9.88 12.53 13.13
CA ILE A 96 -8.48 12.13 12.98
C ILE A 96 -8.32 11.65 11.54
N PHE A 97 -7.28 12.14 10.89
CA PHE A 97 -6.84 11.64 9.60
C PHE A 97 -5.58 10.80 9.81
N LEU A 98 -5.59 9.59 9.27
CA LEU A 98 -4.49 8.63 9.36
C LEU A 98 -4.04 8.31 7.94
N ALA A 99 -2.81 8.72 7.60
CA ALA A 99 -2.17 8.40 6.34
C ALA A 99 -0.99 7.46 6.56
N CYS A 100 -0.70 6.68 5.53
CA CYS A 100 0.35 5.70 5.53
C CYS A 100 1.00 5.61 4.15
N SER A 101 2.33 5.54 4.13
CA SER A 101 3.14 5.24 2.97
C SER A 101 3.95 3.98 3.24
N THR A 102 3.93 3.03 2.30
CA THR A 102 4.68 1.78 2.44
C THR A 102 5.50 1.50 1.20
N ASN A 103 6.70 0.95 1.40
CA ASN A 103 7.51 0.43 0.31
C ASN A 103 6.86 -0.85 -0.24
N ILE A 104 6.31 -0.75 -1.46
CA ILE A 104 5.58 -1.84 -2.12
C ILE A 104 6.47 -3.03 -2.51
N SER A 105 7.80 -2.89 -2.48
CA SER A 105 8.71 -4.01 -2.73
C SER A 105 8.77 -4.98 -1.55
N LEU A 106 8.33 -4.57 -0.36
CA LEU A 106 8.30 -5.41 0.84
C LEU A 106 6.96 -6.12 1.05
N VAL A 107 5.84 -5.41 0.86
CA VAL A 107 4.50 -5.89 1.21
C VAL A 107 3.48 -5.54 0.14
N ASP A 108 2.52 -6.44 -0.07
CA ASP A 108 1.34 -6.17 -0.91
C ASP A 108 0.17 -5.60 -0.10
N GLY A 109 -0.91 -5.24 -0.79
CA GLY A 109 -2.10 -4.65 -0.16
C GLY A 109 -2.70 -5.52 0.95
N THR A 110 -2.65 -6.85 0.84
CA THR A 110 -3.17 -7.74 1.89
C THR A 110 -2.36 -7.58 3.17
N SER A 111 -1.03 -7.59 3.07
CA SER A 111 -0.14 -7.43 4.23
C SER A 111 -0.27 -6.05 4.88
N ILE A 112 -0.47 -4.99 4.09
CA ILE A 112 -0.71 -3.63 4.62
C ILE A 112 -1.99 -3.59 5.45
N TRP A 113 -3.10 -4.16 4.95
CA TRP A 113 -4.36 -4.14 5.70
C TRP A 113 -4.31 -5.02 6.95
N GLN A 114 -3.57 -6.13 6.91
CA GLN A 114 -3.30 -6.94 8.09
C GLN A 114 -2.54 -6.16 9.18
N PHE A 115 -1.58 -5.31 8.79
CA PHE A 115 -0.90 -4.42 9.73
C PHE A 115 -1.89 -3.47 10.41
N PHE A 116 -2.77 -2.82 9.65
CA PHE A 116 -3.80 -1.92 10.20
C PHE A 116 -4.79 -2.63 11.14
N GLN A 117 -5.21 -3.84 10.77
CA GLN A 117 -6.10 -4.65 11.61
C GLN A 117 -5.43 -4.96 12.94
N SER A 118 -4.21 -5.48 12.90
CA SER A 118 -3.39 -5.75 14.09
C SER A 118 -3.21 -4.50 14.94
N TRP A 119 -2.82 -3.38 14.33
CA TRP A 119 -2.60 -2.12 15.05
C TRP A 119 -3.87 -1.59 15.72
N SER A 120 -5.01 -1.65 15.03
CA SER A 120 -6.29 -1.20 15.56
C SER A 120 -6.79 -2.09 16.72
N GLU A 121 -6.61 -3.42 16.62
CA GLU A 121 -6.92 -4.36 17.69
C GLU A 121 -6.07 -4.12 18.94
N ILE A 122 -4.76 -3.94 18.76
CA ILE A 122 -3.82 -3.67 19.85
C ILE A 122 -4.16 -2.36 20.55
N ARG A 123 -4.48 -1.31 19.79
CA ARG A 123 -4.92 -0.03 20.37
C ARG A 123 -6.21 -0.28 21.18
N ARG A 124 -7.19 -1.00 20.64
CA ARG A 124 -8.49 -1.20 21.30
C ARG A 124 -8.37 -2.02 22.59
N GLY A 125 -7.55 -3.06 22.58
CA GLY A 125 -7.23 -3.90 23.73
C GLY A 125 -6.12 -3.34 24.64
N PHE A 126 -5.71 -2.08 24.43
CA PHE A 126 -4.57 -1.50 25.12
C PHE A 126 -4.82 -1.39 26.63
N SER A 127 -4.00 -2.10 27.40
CA SER A 127 -3.85 -1.94 28.84
C SER A 127 -2.37 -1.72 29.17
N PHE A 128 -2.07 -0.73 30.02
CA PHE A 128 -0.71 -0.44 30.46
C PHE A 128 -0.07 -1.61 31.23
N ASP A 129 -0.90 -2.43 31.91
CA ASP A 129 -0.43 -3.52 32.77
C ASP A 129 -0.21 -4.84 32.01
N SER A 130 -0.61 -4.90 30.73
CA SER A 130 -0.45 -6.11 29.90
C SER A 130 0.65 -5.94 28.85
N ILE A 131 1.62 -6.84 28.91
CA ILE A 131 2.67 -7.04 27.87
C ILE A 131 2.16 -8.01 26.78
N ALA A 132 1.16 -8.84 27.10
CA ALA A 132 0.63 -9.82 26.15
C ALA A 132 -0.16 -9.12 25.05
N THR A 133 0.37 -9.20 23.83
CA THR A 133 -0.28 -8.70 22.61
C THR A 133 -1.07 -9.84 22.00
N SER A 134 -2.34 -9.98 22.37
CA SER A 134 -3.26 -10.95 21.76
C SER A 134 -4.02 -10.27 20.63
N ILE A 135 -3.75 -10.69 19.40
CA ILE A 135 -4.52 -10.29 18.21
C ILE A 135 -5.24 -11.50 17.62
N SER A 136 -6.33 -11.24 16.92
CA SER A 136 -7.19 -12.29 16.38
C SER A 136 -6.52 -13.10 15.26
N THR A 137 -5.62 -12.46 14.49
CA THR A 137 -4.99 -13.02 13.28
C THR A 137 -3.49 -12.70 13.21
N PRO A 138 -2.62 -13.51 13.86
CA PRO A 138 -1.19 -13.25 13.88
C PRO A 138 -0.55 -13.33 12.49
N PRO A 139 0.42 -12.46 12.15
CA PRO A 139 1.11 -12.50 10.87
C PRO A 139 2.02 -13.72 10.73
N VAL A 140 2.08 -14.26 9.52
CA VAL A 140 3.00 -15.34 9.13
C VAL A 140 4.17 -14.72 8.38
N LEU A 141 5.36 -14.76 8.99
CA LEU A 141 6.58 -14.13 8.47
C LEU A 141 7.55 -15.13 7.82
N GLU A 142 7.27 -16.43 7.91
CA GLU A 142 8.11 -17.47 7.30
C GLU A 142 8.10 -17.31 5.78
N CYS A 143 9.26 -16.97 5.19
CA CYS A 143 9.37 -16.72 3.76
C CYS A 143 9.00 -17.97 2.96
N TRP A 144 8.09 -17.79 2.00
CA TRP A 144 7.75 -18.86 1.07
C TRP A 144 8.61 -18.78 -0.19
N PHE A 145 9.20 -19.91 -0.57
CA PHE A 145 9.95 -20.06 -1.81
C PHE A 145 9.39 -21.22 -2.65
N PRO A 146 9.38 -21.10 -3.99
CA PRO A 146 9.14 -22.23 -4.87
C PRO A 146 10.11 -23.38 -4.54
N ARG A 147 9.62 -24.62 -4.66
CA ARG A 147 10.44 -25.82 -4.44
C ARG A 147 11.69 -25.78 -5.33
N ASN A 148 12.84 -26.17 -4.78
CA ASN A 148 14.16 -26.24 -5.45
C ASN A 148 14.84 -24.88 -5.72
N ILE A 149 14.52 -23.84 -4.95
CA ILE A 149 15.29 -22.58 -4.94
C ILE A 149 15.99 -22.46 -3.58
N ASP A 150 17.32 -22.42 -3.60
CA ASP A 150 18.11 -22.16 -2.41
C ASP A 150 18.11 -20.66 -2.08
N CYS A 151 17.99 -20.35 -0.79
CA CYS A 151 18.07 -18.98 -0.26
C CYS A 151 19.46 -18.73 0.34
N PRO A 152 20.08 -17.56 0.13
CA PRO A 152 19.57 -16.39 -0.60
C PRO A 152 19.70 -16.53 -2.12
N ILE A 153 18.81 -15.84 -2.86
CA ILE A 153 18.91 -15.74 -4.33
C ILE A 153 20.17 -14.92 -4.68
N LEU A 154 21.13 -15.57 -5.33
CA LEU A 154 22.37 -14.96 -5.80
C LEU A 154 22.21 -14.41 -7.21
N ILE A 155 22.39 -13.10 -7.36
CA ILE A 155 22.29 -12.41 -8.65
C ILE A 155 23.69 -12.05 -9.13
N PRO A 156 24.09 -12.39 -10.37
CA PRO A 156 25.37 -11.96 -10.92
C PRO A 156 25.50 -10.43 -10.89
N LYS A 157 26.61 -9.92 -10.35
CA LYS A 157 26.84 -8.46 -10.17
C LYS A 157 26.69 -7.66 -11.46
N GLU A 158 27.04 -8.25 -12.59
CA GLU A 158 26.97 -7.63 -13.92
C GLU A 158 25.53 -7.46 -14.42
N LYS A 159 24.57 -8.19 -13.84
CA LYS A 159 23.17 -8.18 -14.29
C LYS A 159 22.29 -7.20 -13.55
N LEU A 160 22.68 -6.74 -12.35
CA LEU A 160 21.78 -5.93 -11.53
C LEU A 160 22.54 -5.08 -10.49
N SER A 161 22.34 -3.77 -10.53
CA SER A 161 22.64 -2.85 -9.43
C SER A 161 21.40 -2.64 -8.54
N LEU A 162 21.60 -2.23 -7.28
CA LEU A 162 20.51 -1.81 -6.38
C LEU A 162 19.60 -0.77 -7.04
N GLN A 163 20.20 0.20 -7.74
CA GLN A 163 19.47 1.22 -8.49
C GLN A 163 18.61 0.63 -9.60
N GLN A 164 19.07 -0.42 -10.29
CA GLN A 164 18.27 -1.11 -11.31
C GLN A 164 17.14 -1.94 -10.71
N LEU A 165 17.35 -2.60 -9.56
CA LEU A 165 16.26 -3.35 -8.87
C LEU A 165 15.17 -2.39 -8.35
N VAL A 166 15.58 -1.22 -7.86
CA VAL A 166 14.68 -0.12 -7.48
C VAL A 166 13.99 0.48 -8.71
N ALA A 167 14.70 0.64 -9.83
CA ALA A 167 14.14 1.11 -11.11
C ALA A 167 13.21 0.09 -11.78
N CYS A 168 13.42 -1.22 -11.59
CA CYS A 168 12.46 -2.25 -12.06
C CYS A 168 11.10 -2.17 -11.36
N ASN A 169 11.04 -1.53 -10.18
CA ASN A 169 9.80 -1.19 -9.50
C ASN A 169 9.25 0.19 -9.89
N GLN A 170 9.98 0.96 -10.71
CA GLN A 170 9.44 2.16 -11.34
C GLN A 170 8.63 1.75 -12.59
N PRO A 171 7.52 2.44 -12.87
CA PRO A 171 6.78 2.21 -14.11
C PRO A 171 7.71 2.36 -15.31
N LEU A 172 7.70 1.39 -16.22
CA LEU A 172 8.36 1.50 -17.52
C LEU A 172 7.83 2.73 -18.27
N ASP A 173 8.72 3.42 -18.99
CA ASP A 173 8.32 4.45 -19.94
C ASP A 173 7.37 3.84 -20.98
N PRO A 174 6.24 4.51 -21.29
CA PRO A 174 5.21 3.96 -22.16
C PRO A 174 5.65 4.10 -23.61
N GLU A 175 6.41 3.12 -24.11
CA GLU A 175 6.36 2.84 -25.55
C GLU A 175 5.00 2.22 -25.89
N VAL A 176 4.51 2.60 -27.07
CA VAL A 176 3.14 2.46 -27.58
C VAL A 176 2.64 1.02 -27.48
N ASP A 177 1.75 0.76 -26.52
CA ASP A 177 0.81 -0.38 -26.52
C ASP A 177 -0.35 -0.10 -25.53
N VAL A 178 -1.60 -0.35 -25.95
CA VAL A 178 -2.80 -0.25 -25.08
C VAL A 178 -2.94 -1.55 -24.28
N ASN A 179 -2.18 -1.65 -23.19
CA ASN A 179 -2.18 -2.84 -22.34
C ASN A 179 -3.00 -2.59 -21.08
N CYS A 180 -3.96 -3.48 -20.79
CA CYS A 180 -4.62 -3.53 -19.49
C CYS A 180 -3.84 -4.46 -18.55
N LEU A 181 -3.31 -3.92 -17.45
CA LEU A 181 -2.58 -4.66 -16.42
C LEU A 181 -3.49 -4.89 -15.21
N LEU A 182 -3.77 -6.15 -14.88
CA LEU A 182 -4.55 -6.54 -13.71
C LEU A 182 -3.65 -7.23 -12.67
N SER A 183 -3.47 -6.59 -11.51
CA SER A 183 -2.76 -7.19 -10.37
C SER A 183 -3.70 -8.07 -9.54
N ILE A 184 -3.34 -9.33 -9.32
CA ILE A 184 -4.18 -10.26 -8.56
C ILE A 184 -3.37 -10.96 -7.47
N GLY A 185 -3.87 -10.96 -6.24
CA GLY A 185 -3.30 -11.75 -5.15
C GLY A 185 -3.41 -13.25 -5.44
N VAL A 186 -2.33 -14.00 -5.26
CA VAL A 186 -2.25 -15.43 -5.61
C VAL A 186 -2.07 -16.36 -4.42
N ARG A 187 -2.11 -15.86 -3.16
CA ARG A 187 -1.94 -16.67 -1.93
C ARG A 187 -2.75 -17.98 -1.96
N THR A 188 -4.05 -17.89 -2.25
CA THR A 188 -4.97 -19.04 -2.31
C THR A 188 -4.92 -19.83 -3.62
N ARG A 189 -4.13 -19.38 -4.60
CA ARG A 189 -3.96 -20.04 -5.91
C ARG A 189 -2.64 -20.80 -6.02
N LEU A 190 -1.72 -20.60 -5.08
CA LEU A 190 -0.48 -21.37 -4.98
C LEU A 190 -0.74 -22.82 -4.56
N GLN A 191 0.21 -23.70 -4.86
CA GLN A 191 0.23 -25.07 -4.38
C GLN A 191 1.59 -25.39 -3.73
N PRO A 192 1.66 -25.54 -2.40
CA PRO A 192 0.56 -25.40 -1.43
C PRO A 192 0.04 -23.97 -1.33
N GLN A 193 -1.21 -23.80 -0.87
CA GLN A 193 -1.80 -22.49 -0.66
C GLN A 193 -1.09 -21.77 0.49
N LEU A 194 -0.91 -20.46 0.35
CA LEU A 194 -0.44 -19.61 1.44
C LEU A 194 -1.63 -19.06 2.25
N PRO A 195 -1.47 -18.95 3.59
CA PRO A 195 -2.45 -18.30 4.44
C PRO A 195 -2.61 -16.82 4.05
N GLN A 196 -3.78 -16.23 4.31
CA GLN A 196 -4.01 -14.80 4.06
C GLN A 196 -3.10 -13.92 4.94
N GLU A 197 -2.72 -14.46 6.09
CA GLU A 197 -1.86 -13.87 7.11
C GLU A 197 -0.39 -13.81 6.70
N TYR A 198 -0.03 -14.40 5.54
CA TYR A 198 1.33 -14.32 5.01
C TYR A 198 1.71 -12.88 4.68
N VAL A 199 2.81 -12.43 5.28
CA VAL A 199 3.38 -11.09 5.06
C VAL A 199 4.39 -11.14 3.91
N GLY A 200 4.11 -10.38 2.86
CA GLY A 200 4.99 -10.25 1.71
C GLY A 200 4.22 -10.02 0.41
N ASN A 201 4.95 -9.97 -0.69
CA ASN A 201 4.37 -9.80 -2.02
C ASN A 201 3.99 -11.14 -2.65
N ILE A 202 2.69 -11.44 -2.77
CA ILE A 202 2.18 -12.63 -3.47
C ILE A 202 1.12 -12.17 -4.48
N VAL A 203 1.59 -11.49 -5.51
CA VAL A 203 0.77 -10.87 -6.56
C VAL A 203 1.28 -11.31 -7.93
N GLN A 204 0.35 -11.58 -8.84
CA GLN A 204 0.63 -11.82 -10.26
C GLN A 204 -0.06 -10.75 -11.09
N THR A 205 0.65 -10.24 -12.11
CA THR A 205 0.10 -9.28 -13.07
C THR A 205 -0.29 -10.00 -14.35
N GLY A 206 -1.58 -9.97 -14.68
CA GLY A 206 -2.07 -10.37 -16.01
C GLY A 206 -2.01 -9.19 -16.97
N ARG A 207 -1.73 -9.47 -18.25
CA ARG A 207 -1.78 -8.50 -19.34
C ARG A 207 -2.85 -8.94 -20.32
N ASP A 208 -3.76 -8.03 -20.66
CA ASP A 208 -4.65 -8.17 -21.80
C ASP A 208 -4.17 -7.24 -22.92
N ASN A 209 -4.00 -7.79 -24.12
CA ASN A 209 -3.57 -7.07 -25.30
C ASN A 209 -4.80 -6.89 -26.19
N GLU A 210 -5.56 -5.82 -26.01
CA GLU A 210 -6.58 -5.45 -26.99
C GLU A 210 -5.90 -4.73 -28.17
N SER A 211 -6.17 -5.22 -29.38
CA SER A 211 -5.66 -4.71 -30.65
C SER A 211 -6.06 -3.25 -30.92
N GLU A 212 -5.09 -2.48 -31.43
CA GLU A 212 -5.17 -1.15 -32.10
C GLU A 212 -6.45 -0.33 -31.88
N SER A 213 -6.37 0.69 -31.01
CA SER A 213 -7.34 1.79 -31.02
C SER A 213 -6.81 2.97 -31.87
N GLU A 214 -7.65 3.49 -32.76
CA GLU A 214 -7.41 4.60 -33.70
C GLU A 214 -7.18 5.98 -33.04
N TYR A 215 -7.03 6.05 -31.72
CA TYR A 215 -6.80 7.29 -30.99
C TYR A 215 -5.36 7.37 -30.47
N GLY A 216 -4.44 7.68 -31.38
CA GLY A 216 -3.05 7.97 -31.03
C GLY A 216 -2.89 9.35 -30.38
N THR A 217 -2.42 9.34 -29.13
CA THR A 217 -1.30 10.12 -28.53
C THR A 217 -1.55 10.28 -27.04
N GLY A 218 -1.14 9.29 -26.26
CA GLY A 218 -1.20 9.29 -24.80
C GLY A 218 -0.62 7.98 -24.25
N SER A 219 0.02 8.04 -23.09
CA SER A 219 0.42 6.85 -22.32
C SER A 219 -0.82 6.01 -22.01
N ASN A 220 -1.00 4.88 -22.69
CA ASN A 220 -2.24 4.08 -22.67
C ASN A 220 -2.13 2.79 -21.82
N ALA A 221 -1.20 2.73 -20.87
CA ALA A 221 -1.13 1.62 -19.94
C ALA A 221 -2.20 1.80 -18.85
N SER A 222 -3.31 1.06 -18.97
CA SER A 222 -4.35 1.03 -17.94
C SER A 222 -4.01 -0.02 -16.89
N ALA A 223 -3.79 0.39 -15.64
CA ALA A 223 -3.49 -0.56 -14.55
C ALA A 223 -4.64 -0.60 -13.56
N ILE A 224 -5.18 -1.79 -13.28
CA ILE A 224 -6.17 -2.04 -12.23
C ILE A 224 -5.44 -2.56 -10.99
N SER A 225 -5.60 -1.85 -9.88
CA SER A 225 -4.96 -2.19 -8.60
C SER A 225 -5.91 -2.05 -7.41
N ASN A 226 -5.46 -2.50 -6.24
CA ASN A 226 -6.22 -2.57 -4.99
C ASN A 226 -7.35 -3.63 -5.03
N SER A 227 -8.02 -3.86 -3.89
CA SER A 227 -9.10 -4.85 -3.81
C SER A 227 -10.29 -4.32 -2.99
N PRO A 228 -11.54 -4.49 -3.47
CA PRO A 228 -12.73 -4.17 -2.68
C PRO A 228 -12.97 -5.18 -1.55
N ARG A 229 -12.18 -6.25 -1.47
CA ARG A 229 -12.26 -7.24 -0.40
C ARG A 229 -11.47 -6.85 0.85
N PHE A 230 -10.64 -5.81 0.77
CA PHE A 230 -9.90 -5.33 1.93
C PHE A 230 -10.87 -4.74 2.95
N ASP A 231 -10.88 -5.29 4.16
CA ASP A 231 -11.73 -4.81 5.26
C ASP A 231 -11.14 -3.54 5.89
N VAL A 232 -11.24 -2.44 5.14
CA VAL A 232 -10.75 -1.15 5.60
C VAL A 232 -11.65 -0.58 6.69
N TYR A 233 -12.96 -0.66 6.48
CA TYR A 233 -13.96 -0.08 7.39
C TYR A 233 -14.16 -0.90 8.67
N GLY A 234 -13.58 -2.11 8.78
CA GLY A 234 -13.50 -2.90 10.00
C GLY A 234 -12.51 -2.37 11.04
N ASN A 235 -11.53 -1.55 10.63
CA ASN A 235 -10.46 -1.06 11.51
C ASN A 235 -10.98 -0.03 12.53
N ASP A 236 -11.19 -0.43 13.78
CA ASP A 236 -11.60 0.48 14.86
C ASP A 236 -10.51 0.63 15.91
N PHE A 237 -9.91 1.82 15.98
CA PHE A 237 -8.88 2.15 16.96
C PHE A 237 -9.45 2.46 18.36
N GLY A 238 -10.74 2.23 18.60
CA GLY A 238 -11.41 2.52 19.87
C GLY A 238 -12.00 3.93 19.96
N TRP A 239 -12.10 4.64 18.83
CA TRP A 239 -12.82 5.91 18.69
C TRP A 239 -13.79 5.92 17.52
N GLY A 240 -14.13 4.73 17.00
CA GLY A 240 -15.02 4.55 15.89
C GLY A 240 -14.30 4.16 14.60
N LYS A 241 -15.11 3.70 13.65
CA LYS A 241 -14.68 3.19 12.35
C LYS A 241 -14.34 4.33 11.38
N PRO A 242 -13.56 4.05 10.32
CA PRO A 242 -13.29 5.02 9.26
C PRO A 242 -14.59 5.44 8.59
N ILE A 243 -14.68 6.72 8.22
CA ILE A 243 -15.82 7.28 7.49
C ILE A 243 -15.56 7.39 5.99
N ALA A 244 -14.27 7.42 5.61
CA ALA A 244 -13.80 7.52 4.24
C ALA A 244 -12.36 6.99 4.16
N VAL A 245 -11.99 6.50 2.98
CA VAL A 245 -10.66 5.98 2.66
C VAL A 245 -10.33 6.42 1.25
N THR A 246 -9.12 6.93 1.02
CA THR A 246 -8.66 7.31 -0.32
C THR A 246 -7.21 6.90 -0.52
N GLY A 247 -6.82 6.65 -1.77
CA GLY A 247 -5.43 6.42 -2.12
C GLY A 247 -4.62 7.73 -2.08
N GLY A 248 -3.34 7.66 -1.70
CA GLY A 248 -2.42 8.80 -1.74
C GLY A 248 -2.05 9.22 -3.17
N SER A 249 -1.46 10.39 -3.35
CA SER A 249 -1.08 10.93 -4.67
C SER A 249 -0.20 9.98 -5.51
N ALA A 250 0.74 9.27 -4.86
CA ALA A 250 1.59 8.24 -5.49
C ALA A 250 0.78 7.13 -6.18
N SER A 251 -0.44 6.86 -5.73
CA SER A 251 -1.30 5.86 -6.33
C SER A 251 -2.14 6.40 -7.50
N LYS A 252 -2.03 7.69 -7.85
CA LYS A 252 -2.92 8.40 -8.78
C LYS A 252 -2.20 8.82 -10.07
N ARG A 253 -1.96 7.85 -10.96
CA ARG A 253 -1.34 8.05 -12.29
C ARG A 253 -2.41 8.04 -13.39
N ASN A 254 -2.19 8.77 -14.48
CA ASN A 254 -3.07 8.73 -15.65
C ASN A 254 -3.22 7.29 -16.18
N GLY A 255 -4.45 6.89 -16.55
CA GLY A 255 -4.80 5.53 -16.98
C GLY A 255 -4.97 4.52 -15.84
N LYS A 256 -4.62 4.86 -14.60
CA LYS A 256 -4.74 3.91 -13.48
C LYS A 256 -6.17 3.89 -12.91
N ALA A 257 -6.71 2.67 -12.79
CA ALA A 257 -7.94 2.38 -12.08
C ALA A 257 -7.64 1.76 -10.70
N THR A 258 -8.32 2.24 -9.67
CA THR A 258 -8.22 1.73 -8.30
C THR A 258 -9.58 1.26 -7.86
N THR A 259 -9.67 0.02 -7.39
CA THR A 259 -10.91 -0.53 -6.83
C THR A 259 -10.90 -0.44 -5.30
N SER A 260 -11.99 -0.02 -4.68
CA SER A 260 -12.08 0.11 -3.22
C SER A 260 -13.42 -0.39 -2.69
N ALA A 261 -13.40 -0.87 -1.45
CA ALA A 261 -14.62 -1.21 -0.73
C ALA A 261 -15.43 0.06 -0.47
N ARG A 262 -16.76 -0.05 -0.47
CA ARG A 262 -17.66 0.97 0.09
C ARG A 262 -17.98 0.67 1.55
N VAL A 263 -18.48 1.69 2.26
CA VAL A 263 -19.03 1.53 3.61
C VAL A 263 -20.21 0.53 3.59
N GLU A 264 -21.02 0.57 2.54
CA GLU A 264 -22.09 -0.40 2.29
C GLU A 264 -21.53 -1.74 1.78
N LYS A 265 -21.76 -2.81 2.55
CA LYS A 265 -21.29 -4.16 2.22
C LYS A 265 -21.87 -4.61 0.86
N ALA A 266 -21.03 -5.27 0.05
CA ALA A 266 -21.33 -5.79 -1.29
C ALA A 266 -21.38 -4.75 -2.44
N SER A 267 -20.87 -3.54 -2.22
CA SER A 267 -20.64 -2.56 -3.29
C SER A 267 -19.16 -2.14 -3.35
N ALA A 268 -18.71 -1.66 -4.51
CA ALA A 268 -17.34 -1.24 -4.74
C ALA A 268 -17.30 0.10 -5.49
N ASP A 269 -16.30 0.90 -5.17
CA ASP A 269 -15.93 2.09 -5.93
C ASP A 269 -14.79 1.77 -6.89
N ILE A 270 -14.84 2.37 -8.07
CA ILE A 270 -13.74 2.36 -9.04
C ILE A 270 -13.35 3.82 -9.30
N GLU A 271 -12.18 4.23 -8.80
CA GLU A 271 -11.58 5.53 -9.12
C GLU A 271 -10.68 5.35 -10.34
N ILE A 272 -10.99 6.04 -11.45
CA ILE A 272 -10.15 6.07 -12.66
C ILE A 272 -9.54 7.46 -12.79
N ARG A 273 -8.22 7.53 -12.85
CA ARG A 273 -7.48 8.78 -13.09
C ARG A 273 -7.23 8.94 -14.57
N LEU A 274 -7.87 9.94 -15.19
CA LEU A 274 -7.73 10.26 -16.60
C LEU A 274 -7.26 11.69 -16.80
N SER A 275 -6.63 11.96 -17.93
CA SER A 275 -6.25 13.31 -18.34
C SER A 275 -7.49 14.18 -18.53
N VAL A 276 -7.35 15.50 -18.35
CA VAL A 276 -8.45 16.45 -18.57
C VAL A 276 -9.02 16.33 -19.98
N GLU A 277 -8.15 16.17 -20.97
CA GLU A 277 -8.55 15.98 -22.38
C GLU A 277 -9.39 14.71 -22.57
N THR A 278 -8.98 13.60 -21.95
CA THR A 278 -9.74 12.33 -21.99
C THR A 278 -11.09 12.46 -21.29
N LEU A 279 -11.15 13.13 -20.13
CA LEU A 279 -12.41 13.36 -19.41
C LEU A 279 -13.38 14.23 -20.22
N GLN A 280 -12.88 15.29 -20.86
CA GLN A 280 -13.68 16.13 -21.75
C GLN A 280 -14.22 15.35 -22.95
N ARG A 281 -13.43 14.43 -23.52
CA ARG A 281 -13.90 13.55 -24.60
C ARG A 281 -15.01 12.62 -24.11
N LEU A 282 -14.83 11.95 -22.97
CA LEU A 282 -15.85 11.05 -22.39
C LEU A 282 -17.14 11.79 -22.05
N GLN A 283 -17.05 13.00 -21.50
CA GLN A 283 -18.22 13.81 -21.17
C GLN A 283 -19.04 14.22 -22.41
N ASN A 284 -18.37 14.39 -23.55
CA ASN A 284 -19.02 14.73 -24.82
C ASN A 284 -19.44 13.50 -25.63
N ASP A 285 -19.14 12.28 -25.17
CA ASP A 285 -19.50 11.03 -25.81
C ASP A 285 -20.92 10.60 -25.37
N ALA A 286 -21.86 10.64 -26.31
CA ALA A 286 -23.26 10.31 -26.05
C ALA A 286 -23.47 8.83 -25.68
N GLN A 287 -22.65 7.92 -26.21
CA GLN A 287 -22.75 6.49 -25.90
C GLN A 287 -22.23 6.19 -24.50
N PHE A 288 -21.13 6.84 -24.09
CA PHE A 288 -20.62 6.74 -22.72
C PHE A 288 -21.59 7.35 -21.71
N MET A 289 -22.12 8.54 -22.00
CA MET A 289 -23.05 9.25 -21.11
C MET A 289 -24.45 8.62 -21.03
N ASP A 290 -24.81 7.69 -21.91
CA ASP A 290 -26.02 6.85 -21.75
C ASP A 290 -25.84 5.81 -20.63
N ALA A 291 -24.61 5.33 -20.45
CA ALA A 291 -24.25 4.35 -19.41
C ALA A 291 -23.72 4.97 -18.12
N ALA A 292 -23.27 6.23 -18.16
CA ALA A 292 -22.63 6.93 -17.05
C ALA A 292 -23.39 8.22 -16.70
N SER A 293 -23.41 8.58 -15.41
CA SER A 293 -23.96 9.85 -14.94
C SER A 293 -22.88 10.64 -14.22
N VAL A 294 -22.82 11.96 -14.48
CA VAL A 294 -21.93 12.85 -13.73
C VAL A 294 -22.57 13.14 -12.38
N ILE A 295 -21.90 12.70 -11.31
CA ILE A 295 -22.25 13.09 -9.95
C ILE A 295 -21.47 14.37 -9.64
N THR A 296 -22.18 15.50 -9.50
CA THR A 296 -21.67 16.81 -9.08
C THR A 296 -21.88 17.06 -7.61
#